data_AF-A0A8J2YXQ6-F1
#
_entry.id   AF-A0A8J2YXQ6-F1
#
_cell.length_a   1.000
_cell.length_b   1.000
_cell.length_c   1.000
_cell.angle_alpha   90.00
_cell.angle_beta   90.00
_cell.angle_gamma   90.00
#
_symmetry.space_group_name_H-M   'P 1'
#
loop_
_entity.id
_entity.type
_entity.pdbx_description
1 polymer ?
#
loop_
_entity_poly.entity_id
_entity_poly.type
_entity_poly.pdbx_seq_one_letter_code
_entity_poly.pdbx_strand_id
1 'polypeptide(L)'
;MPVDDDRFCERNNALEKLDKVIALIATEDRWCKFFALSSDGRRCLWGALWAEDAAPALEAPILQAVAQVTGGRYESIDAFNDHPATTHATVLAVLHRTRQNLRMAMSPSAPRYRWSPESFAWPAPLEVGLA
;
A
#
# COMPACT_ATOMS: atom_id res chain seq x y z
N MET A 1 -2.86 14.76 23.30
CA MET A 1 -2.14 14.38 22.07
C MET A 1 -3.09 14.60 20.91
N PRO A 2 -2.82 15.51 19.96
CA PRO A 2 -3.63 15.59 18.75
C PRO A 2 -3.28 14.37 17.89
N VAL A 3 -4.31 13.65 17.44
CA VAL A 3 -4.15 12.60 16.43
C VAL A 3 -3.67 13.25 15.13
N ASP A 4 -2.77 12.59 14.41
CA ASP A 4 -2.20 13.00 13.11
C ASP A 4 -3.28 13.08 12.00
N ASP A 5 -4.22 14.01 12.12
CA ASP A 5 -5.34 14.19 11.19
C ASP A 5 -4.87 14.47 9.75
N ASP A 6 -3.82 15.29 9.62
CA ASP A 6 -3.15 15.59 8.33
C ASP A 6 -2.63 14.31 7.64
N ARG A 7 -1.94 13.45 8.39
CA ARG A 7 -1.35 12.21 7.86
C ARG A 7 -2.40 11.18 7.46
N PHE A 8 -3.56 11.21 8.11
CA PHE A 8 -4.70 10.37 7.75
C PHE A 8 -5.38 10.87 6.47
N CYS A 9 -5.55 12.20 6.33
CA CYS A 9 -6.11 12.84 5.14
C CYS A 9 -5.25 12.58 3.89
N GLU A 10 -3.92 12.76 3.99
CA GLU A 10 -2.97 12.48 2.91
C GLU A 10 -3.00 11.00 2.46
N ARG A 11 -3.18 10.07 3.40
CA ARG A 11 -3.21 8.63 3.10
C ARG A 11 -4.54 8.18 2.46
N ASN A 12 -5.67 8.77 2.86
CA ASN A 12 -6.94 8.57 2.17
C ASN A 12 -6.88 9.11 0.74
N ASN A 13 -6.28 10.29 0.55
CA ASN A 13 -6.06 10.88 -0.76
C ASN A 13 -5.23 9.97 -1.68
N ALA A 14 -4.18 9.34 -1.14
CA ALA A 14 -3.37 8.37 -1.89
C ALA A 14 -4.17 7.14 -2.35
N LEU A 15 -5.08 6.62 -1.53
CA LEU A 15 -5.97 5.52 -1.93
C LEU A 15 -6.93 5.93 -3.05
N GLU A 16 -7.54 7.10 -2.95
CA GLU A 16 -8.45 7.61 -3.98
C GLU A 16 -7.72 7.80 -5.30
N LYS A 17 -6.52 8.41 -5.28
CA LYS A 17 -5.65 8.54 -6.45
C LYS A 17 -5.28 7.18 -7.04
N LEU A 18 -4.95 6.19 -6.21
CA LEU A 18 -4.65 4.84 -6.68
C LEU A 18 -5.85 4.16 -7.37
N ASP A 19 -7.05 4.32 -6.82
CA ASP A 19 -8.27 3.75 -7.43
C ASP A 19 -8.56 4.37 -8.81
N LYS A 20 -8.28 5.66 -8.99
CA LYS A 20 -8.38 6.32 -10.30
C LYS A 20 -7.32 5.83 -11.29
N VAL A 21 -6.08 5.63 -10.83
CA VAL A 21 -5.00 5.03 -11.65
C VAL A 21 -5.39 3.63 -12.13
N ILE A 22 -5.93 2.79 -11.24
CA ILE A 22 -6.44 1.46 -11.61
C ILE A 22 -7.54 1.59 -12.68
N ALA A 23 -8.48 2.53 -12.52
CA ALA A 23 -9.55 2.75 -13.48
C ALA A 23 -9.05 3.21 -14.86
N LEU A 24 -7.93 3.97 -14.93
CA LEU A 24 -7.34 4.42 -16.19
C LEU A 24 -6.75 3.29 -17.03
N ILE A 25 -6.20 2.27 -16.38
CA ILE A 25 -5.52 1.13 -17.03
C ILE A 25 -6.18 -0.21 -16.69
N ALA A 26 -7.48 -0.21 -16.41
CA ALA A 26 -8.21 -1.39 -15.93
C ALA A 26 -8.24 -2.56 -16.92
N THR A 27 -8.13 -2.25 -18.21
CA THR A 27 -8.19 -3.22 -19.31
C THR A 27 -6.92 -3.16 -20.15
N GLU A 28 -6.57 -4.27 -20.78
CA GLU A 28 -5.33 -4.40 -21.54
C GLU A 28 -5.27 -3.41 -22.72
N ASP A 29 -6.42 -3.13 -23.35
CA ASP A 29 -6.56 -2.15 -24.43
C ASP A 29 -6.42 -0.69 -23.97
N ARG A 30 -6.29 -0.43 -22.67
CA ARG A 30 -6.04 0.91 -22.10
C ARG A 30 -4.63 1.10 -21.57
N TRP A 31 -3.84 0.02 -21.53
CA TRP A 31 -2.46 0.02 -21.07
C TRP A 31 -1.47 -0.10 -22.23
N CYS A 32 -0.31 0.54 -22.09
CA CYS A 32 0.79 0.39 -23.03
C CYS A 32 2.17 0.42 -22.35
N LYS A 33 3.17 -0.09 -23.06
CA LYS A 33 4.59 0.07 -22.70
C LYS A 33 5.20 1.30 -23.37
N PHE A 34 6.31 1.79 -22.83
CA PHE A 34 7.21 2.82 -23.38
C PHE A 34 6.63 4.23 -23.57
N PHE A 35 5.31 4.39 -23.63
CA PHE A 35 4.66 5.67 -23.89
C PHE A 35 3.80 6.10 -22.71
N ALA A 36 4.04 7.31 -22.20
CA ALA A 36 3.20 7.91 -21.17
C ALA A 36 1.73 8.00 -21.62
N LEU A 37 1.52 8.44 -22.85
CA LEU A 37 0.24 8.43 -23.55
C LEU A 37 0.52 8.05 -25.00
N SER A 38 -0.09 6.96 -25.47
CA SER A 38 -0.02 6.56 -26.87
C SER A 38 -1.05 7.35 -27.70
N SER A 39 -0.86 7.39 -29.01
CA SER A 39 -1.74 8.12 -29.95
C SER A 39 -3.17 7.58 -29.97
N ASP A 40 -3.36 6.32 -29.58
CA ASP A 40 -4.66 5.67 -29.43
C ASP A 40 -5.30 5.88 -28.03
N GLY A 41 -4.67 6.68 -27.17
CA GLY A 41 -5.21 7.04 -25.85
C GLY A 41 -4.83 6.10 -24.71
N ARG A 42 -4.06 5.04 -24.99
CA ARG A 42 -3.52 4.13 -23.96
C ARG A 42 -2.45 4.79 -23.10
N ARG A 43 -2.31 4.36 -21.86
CA ARG A 43 -1.33 4.91 -20.91
C ARG A 43 -0.44 3.83 -20.33
N CYS A 44 0.85 4.12 -20.17
CA CYS A 44 1.69 3.33 -19.28
C CYS A 44 1.34 3.62 -17.81
N LEU A 45 1.92 2.83 -16.90
CA LEU A 45 1.72 3.04 -15.47
C LEU A 45 2.15 4.44 -15.01
N TRP A 46 3.29 4.94 -15.49
CA TRP A 46 3.76 6.29 -15.16
C TRP A 46 2.83 7.38 -15.70
N GLY A 47 2.36 7.24 -16.94
CA GLY A 47 1.41 8.16 -17.54
C GLY A 47 0.05 8.18 -16.83
N ALA A 48 -0.41 7.04 -16.32
CA ALA A 48 -1.61 6.97 -15.49
C ALA A 48 -1.43 7.67 -14.14
N LEU A 49 -0.25 7.53 -13.51
CA LEU A 49 0.08 8.24 -12.28
C LEU A 49 0.12 9.76 -12.47
N TRP A 50 0.71 10.22 -13.57
CA TRP A 50 0.75 11.64 -13.91
C TRP A 50 -0.63 12.23 -14.16
N ALA A 51 -1.52 11.50 -14.84
CA ALA A 51 -2.88 11.95 -15.11
C ALA A 51 -3.69 12.22 -13.84
N GLU A 52 -3.35 11.56 -12.73
CA GLU A 52 -4.06 11.67 -11.44
C GLU A 52 -3.23 12.40 -10.36
N ASP A 53 -2.14 13.07 -10.74
CA ASP A 53 -1.21 13.72 -9.80
C ASP A 53 -0.76 12.77 -8.67
N ALA A 54 -0.56 11.50 -9.01
CA ALA A 54 -0.42 10.43 -8.03
C ALA A 54 1.03 9.99 -7.81
N ALA A 55 1.94 10.37 -8.70
CA ALA A 55 3.35 9.97 -8.63
C ALA A 55 4.01 10.32 -7.27
N PRO A 56 3.90 11.55 -6.73
CA PRO A 56 4.56 11.90 -5.47
C PRO A 56 4.13 11.04 -4.27
N ALA A 57 2.87 10.57 -4.29
CA ALA A 57 2.30 9.78 -3.20
C ALA A 57 2.47 8.26 -3.41
N LEU A 58 2.53 7.78 -4.65
CA LEU A 58 2.40 6.36 -4.97
C LEU A 58 3.66 5.70 -5.53
N GLU A 59 4.69 6.45 -5.94
CA GLU A 59 5.87 5.86 -6.56
C GLU A 59 6.56 4.84 -5.63
N ALA A 60 6.95 5.25 -4.42
CA ALA A 60 7.60 4.36 -3.47
C ALA A 60 6.70 3.17 -3.03
N PRO A 61 5.41 3.36 -2.69
CA PRO A 61 4.49 2.25 -2.44
C PRO A 61 4.36 1.25 -3.60
N ILE A 62 4.36 1.73 -4.85
CA ILE A 62 4.29 0.89 -6.04
C ILE A 62 5.58 0.09 -6.19
N LEU A 63 6.76 0.72 -6.09
CA LEU A 63 8.04 0.00 -6.18
C LEU A 63 8.19 -1.07 -5.09
N GLN A 64 7.68 -0.80 -3.89
CA GLN A 64 7.60 -1.80 -2.82
C GLN A 64 6.69 -2.97 -3.22
N ALA A 65 5.52 -2.71 -3.81
CA ALA A 65 4.61 -3.75 -4.28
C ALA A 65 5.18 -4.54 -5.47
N VAL A 66 5.92 -3.91 -6.38
CA VAL A 66 6.65 -4.58 -7.47
C VAL A 66 7.58 -5.66 -6.91
N ALA A 67 8.37 -5.32 -5.89
CA ALA A 67 9.26 -6.28 -5.23
C ALA A 67 8.50 -7.46 -4.60
N GLN A 68 7.30 -7.22 -4.08
CA GLN A 68 6.46 -8.26 -3.47
C GLN A 68 5.80 -9.17 -4.50
N VAL A 69 5.38 -8.64 -5.65
CA VAL A 69 4.68 -9.40 -6.69
C VAL A 69 5.64 -10.16 -7.59
N THR A 70 6.76 -9.52 -7.96
CA THR A 70 7.70 -10.10 -8.95
C THR A 70 8.88 -10.83 -8.31
N GLY A 71 9.15 -10.58 -7.03
CA GLY A 71 10.40 -11.01 -6.38
C GLY A 71 11.64 -10.23 -6.83
N GLY A 72 11.52 -9.36 -7.84
CA GLY A 72 12.60 -8.54 -8.40
C GLY A 72 12.50 -7.07 -7.96
N ARG A 73 13.63 -6.36 -7.95
CA ARG A 73 13.66 -4.92 -7.70
C ARG A 73 13.90 -4.18 -9.00
N TYR A 74 13.20 -3.07 -9.17
CA TYR A 74 13.37 -2.13 -10.26
C TYR A 74 13.72 -0.78 -9.68
N GLU A 75 14.57 -0.02 -10.37
CA GLU A 75 15.03 1.29 -9.91
C GLU A 75 13.96 2.37 -10.09
N SER A 76 13.01 2.18 -11.01
CA SER A 76 11.93 3.10 -11.31
C SER A 76 10.69 2.40 -11.86
N ILE A 77 9.57 3.12 -11.87
CA ILE A 77 8.31 2.63 -12.46
C ILE A 77 8.45 2.43 -13.97
N ASP A 78 9.17 3.30 -14.67
CA ASP A 78 9.44 3.14 -16.10
C ASP A 78 10.23 1.86 -16.37
N ALA A 79 11.29 1.60 -15.60
CA ALA A 79 12.08 0.37 -15.73
C ALA A 79 11.24 -0.89 -15.52
N PHE A 80 10.31 -0.87 -14.55
CA PHE A 80 9.36 -1.96 -14.36
C PHE A 80 8.37 -2.08 -15.53
N ASN A 81 7.71 -0.99 -15.94
CA ASN A 81 6.69 -0.99 -16.97
C ASN A 81 7.22 -1.48 -18.33
N ASP A 82 8.43 -1.04 -18.66
CA ASP A 82 9.06 -1.27 -19.97
C ASP A 82 9.84 -2.57 -20.04
N HIS A 83 10.03 -3.25 -18.90
CA HIS A 83 10.67 -4.55 -18.85
C HIS A 83 9.92 -5.57 -19.73
N PRO A 84 10.62 -6.40 -20.52
CA PRO A 84 9.98 -7.34 -21.46
C PRO A 84 9.02 -8.32 -20.76
N ALA A 85 9.37 -8.76 -19.54
CA ALA A 85 8.53 -9.69 -18.76
C ALA A 85 7.30 -9.04 -18.10
N THR A 86 7.19 -7.70 -18.10
CA THR A 86 6.03 -7.03 -17.50
C THR A 86 4.82 -7.14 -18.42
N THR A 87 3.70 -7.58 -17.87
CA THR A 87 2.42 -7.68 -18.56
C THR A 87 1.39 -6.79 -17.88
N HIS A 88 0.28 -6.50 -18.57
CA HIS A 88 -0.85 -5.79 -17.98
C HIS A 88 -1.33 -6.44 -16.69
N ALA A 89 -1.43 -7.78 -16.68
CA ALA A 89 -1.81 -8.54 -15.50
C ALA A 89 -0.85 -8.33 -14.32
N THR A 90 0.47 -8.31 -14.57
CA THR A 90 1.47 -8.02 -13.53
C THR A 90 1.32 -6.59 -13.00
N VAL A 91 1.05 -5.61 -13.87
CA VAL A 91 0.81 -4.23 -13.47
C VAL A 91 -0.43 -4.11 -12.56
N LEU A 92 -1.54 -4.75 -12.93
CA LEU A 92 -2.75 -4.75 -12.08
C LEU A 92 -2.52 -5.47 -10.75
N ALA A 93 -1.78 -6.58 -10.75
CA ALA A 93 -1.42 -7.28 -9.52
C ALA A 93 -0.61 -6.36 -8.58
N VAL A 94 0.35 -5.60 -9.11
CA VAL A 94 1.12 -4.60 -8.36
C VAL A 94 0.20 -3.51 -7.79
N LEU A 95 -0.70 -2.92 -8.59
CA LEU A 95 -1.60 -1.88 -8.11
C LEU A 95 -2.55 -2.35 -7.02
N HIS A 96 -3.12 -3.56 -7.17
CA HIS A 96 -3.94 -4.16 -6.12
C HIS A 96 -3.13 -4.48 -4.87
N ARG A 97 -1.87 -4.90 -5.01
CA ARG A 97 -0.98 -5.11 -3.87
C ARG A 97 -0.64 -3.80 -3.16
N THR A 98 -0.38 -2.73 -3.90
CA THR A 98 -0.19 -1.38 -3.36
C THR A 98 -1.41 -0.96 -2.54
N ARG A 99 -2.62 -1.16 -3.07
CA ARG A 99 -3.87 -0.84 -2.39
C ARG A 99 -4.04 -1.60 -1.07
N GLN A 100 -3.71 -2.89 -1.07
CA GLN A 100 -3.72 -3.71 0.15
C GLN A 100 -2.72 -3.18 1.19
N ASN A 101 -1.49 -2.87 0.77
CA ASN A 101 -0.45 -2.36 1.66
C ASN A 101 -0.87 -1.03 2.31
N LEU A 102 -1.45 -0.11 1.54
CA LEU A 102 -1.96 1.16 2.06
C LEU A 102 -3.07 0.94 3.10
N ARG A 103 -4.02 0.03 2.83
CA ARG A 103 -5.09 -0.36 3.76
C ARG A 103 -4.57 -0.96 5.06
N MET A 104 -3.60 -1.86 4.97
CA MET A 104 -2.96 -2.46 6.15
C MET A 104 -2.24 -1.39 6.98
N ALA A 105 -1.63 -0.39 6.34
CA ALA A 105 -0.99 0.73 7.02
C ALA A 105 -1.97 1.73 7.68
N MET A 106 -3.26 1.70 7.32
CA MET A 106 -4.31 2.51 7.97
C MET A 106 -4.99 1.79 9.13
N SER A 107 -4.91 0.46 9.18
CA SER A 107 -5.40 -0.27 10.34
C SER A 107 -4.50 0.10 11.52
N PRO A 108 -5.02 0.64 12.63
CA PRO A 108 -4.23 0.79 13.83
C PRO A 108 -3.72 -0.62 14.16
N SER A 109 -2.40 -0.79 14.11
CA SER A 109 -1.82 -1.99 14.69
C SER A 109 -2.33 -2.01 16.12
N ALA A 110 -3.07 -3.06 16.50
CA ALA A 110 -3.46 -3.25 17.88
C ALA A 110 -2.20 -2.97 18.72
N PRO A 111 -2.28 -2.15 19.79
CA PRO A 111 -1.14 -1.97 20.66
C PRO A 111 -0.65 -3.37 20.97
N ARG A 112 0.64 -3.64 20.76
CA ARG A 112 1.25 -4.83 21.33
C ARG A 112 1.18 -4.61 22.84
N TYR A 113 0.01 -4.87 23.43
CA TYR A 113 -0.11 -5.10 24.85
C TYR A 113 0.78 -6.29 25.08
N ARG A 114 2.00 -5.99 25.54
CA ARG A 114 2.86 -6.95 26.19
C ARG A 114 2.08 -7.40 27.41
N TRP A 115 1.29 -8.45 27.24
CA TRP A 115 0.68 -9.15 28.35
C TRP A 115 1.85 -9.78 29.11
N SER A 116 2.31 -9.08 30.15
CA SER A 116 3.16 -9.68 31.19
C SER A 116 2.22 -10.38 32.17
N PRO A 117 2.29 -11.72 32.32
CA PRO A 117 1.39 -12.46 33.22
C PRO A 117 1.68 -12.26 34.72
N GLU A 118 2.37 -11.18 35.12
CA GLU A 118 2.99 -11.08 36.45
C GLU A 118 2.18 -10.29 37.49
N SER A 119 0.99 -9.78 37.16
CA SER A 119 0.23 -8.91 38.08
C SER A 119 -1.08 -9.51 38.63
N PHE A 120 -1.23 -10.85 38.65
CA PHE A 120 -2.23 -11.50 39.49
C PHE A 120 -1.57 -12.19 40.68
N ALA A 121 -0.93 -11.40 41.54
CA ALA A 121 -0.67 -11.85 42.91
C ALA A 121 -2.00 -11.80 43.67
N TRP A 122 -2.62 -12.95 43.89
CA TRP A 122 -3.68 -13.08 44.89
C TRP A 122 -3.14 -12.70 46.27
N PRO A 123 -3.87 -11.92 47.08
CA PRO A 123 -3.49 -11.77 48.48
C PRO A 123 -3.71 -13.11 49.21
N ALA A 124 -2.70 -13.52 49.98
CA ALA A 124 -2.78 -14.69 50.86
C ALA A 124 -3.91 -14.53 51.89
N PRO A 125 -4.58 -15.62 52.30
CA PRO A 125 -5.62 -15.55 53.32
C PRO A 125 -5.00 -15.19 54.69
N LEU A 126 -5.65 -14.26 55.38
CA LEU A 126 -5.34 -13.90 56.78
C LEU A 126 -5.66 -15.09 57.69
N GLU A 127 -4.67 -15.58 58.42
CA GLU A 127 -4.89 -16.51 59.54
C GLU A 127 -5.70 -15.79 60.64
N VAL A 128 -6.91 -16.27 60.87
CA VAL A 128 -7.70 -15.96 62.07
C VAL A 128 -7.37 -17.05 63.09
N GLY A 129 -6.74 -16.64 64.19
CA GLY A 129 -6.43 -17.53 65.31
C GLY A 129 -7.66 -17.96 66.12
N LEU A 130 -7.61 -19.22 66.57
CA LEU A 130 -8.27 -19.79 67.76
C LEU A 130 -7.31 -20.92 68.22
N ALA A 131 -6.91 -21.10 69.48
CA ALA A 131 -7.34 -20.61 70.77
C ALA A 131 -6.16 -20.70 71.76
#